data_AF-A0A2V5UAK8-F1
#
_entry.id   AF-A0A2V5UAK8-F1
#
_cell.length_a   1.000
_cell.length_b   1.000
_cell.length_c   1.000
_cell.angle_alpha   90.00
_cell.angle_beta   90.00
_cell.angle_gamma   90.00
#
_symmetry.space_group_name_H-M   'P 1'
#
loop_
_entity.id
_entity.type
_entity.pdbx_description
1 polymer ?
#
loop_
_entity_poly.entity_id
_entity_poly.type
_entity_poly.pdbx_seq_one_letter_code
_entity_poly.pdbx_strand_id
1 'polypeptide(L)'
;FISARAGSAPEANSILIPKHDADLAMEAAACIGCGACAAACPNGSAMLFTAAKVSHLSFLPQGRPEQDSRVLRMVSVMDAEGFGNCTNTYECEAVCPAEISASFIAKLNREYARAAVHRGAGE
;
A
#
# COMPACT_ATOMS: atom_id res chain seq x y z
N PHE A 1 14.51 -31.78 -2.49
CA PHE A 1 15.83 -31.27 -2.90
C PHE A 1 15.65 -29.81 -3.30
N ILE A 2 16.21 -28.86 -2.55
CA ILE A 2 16.24 -27.44 -2.93
C ILE A 2 17.57 -27.22 -3.64
N SER A 3 17.52 -26.95 -4.95
CA SER A 3 18.69 -26.87 -5.83
C SER A 3 19.46 -25.55 -5.76
N ALA A 4 18.91 -24.54 -5.10
CA ALA A 4 19.53 -23.22 -4.94
C ALA A 4 19.91 -22.98 -3.48
N ARG A 5 21.17 -22.57 -3.22
CA ARG A 5 21.56 -22.02 -1.91
C ARG A 5 20.93 -20.63 -1.79
N ALA A 6 19.72 -20.55 -1.25
CA ALA A 6 19.05 -19.28 -0.98
C ALA A 6 19.73 -18.46 0.14
N GLY A 7 20.78 -18.99 0.79
CA GLY A 7 21.38 -18.41 1.98
C GLY A 7 20.43 -18.48 3.19
N SER A 8 20.89 -17.98 4.33
CA SER A 8 20.02 -17.69 5.46
C SER A 8 19.41 -16.30 5.26
N ALA A 9 18.13 -16.13 5.59
CA ALA A 9 17.56 -14.78 5.63
C ALA A 9 18.37 -13.92 6.62
N PRO A 10 18.64 -12.64 6.29
CA PRO A 10 19.22 -11.71 7.25
C PRO A 10 18.38 -11.66 8.53
N GLU A 11 19.03 -11.48 9.68
CA GLU A 11 18.33 -11.29 10.95
C GLU A 11 17.41 -10.06 10.85
N ALA A 12 16.18 -10.14 11.36
CA ALA A 12 15.13 -9.15 11.10
C ALA A 12 15.48 -7.73 11.59
N ASN A 13 16.26 -7.64 12.67
CA ASN A 13 16.72 -6.39 13.28
C ASN A 13 18.06 -5.90 12.72
N SER A 14 18.65 -6.61 11.75
CA SER A 14 19.92 -6.21 11.13
C SER A 14 19.82 -4.97 10.24
N ILE A 15 18.62 -4.65 9.76
CA ILE A 15 18.35 -3.45 8.96
C ILE A 15 17.63 -2.43 9.83
N LEU A 16 18.34 -1.36 10.19
CA LEU A 16 17.78 -0.27 10.98
C LEU A 16 16.73 0.49 10.15
N ILE A 17 15.57 0.72 10.76
CA ILE A 17 14.47 1.49 10.17
C ILE A 17 14.20 2.68 11.11
N PRO A 18 14.08 3.91 10.60
CA PRO A 18 13.67 5.05 11.42
C PRO A 18 12.36 4.75 12.13
N LYS A 19 12.26 5.06 13.44
CA LYS A 19 11.07 4.76 14.24
C LYS A 19 9.78 5.28 13.61
N HIS A 20 9.84 6.49 13.04
CA HIS A 20 8.71 7.09 12.33
C HIS A 20 8.22 6.25 11.15
N ASP A 21 9.14 5.76 10.31
CA ASP A 21 8.79 4.91 9.16
C ASP A 21 8.24 3.55 9.62
N ALA A 22 8.80 2.99 10.70
CA ALA A 22 8.30 1.76 11.30
C ALA A 22 6.87 1.93 11.84
N ASP A 23 6.57 3.07 12.47
CA ASP A 23 5.23 3.38 12.98
C ASP A 23 4.22 3.53 11.85
N LEU A 24 4.55 4.32 10.83
CA LEU A 24 3.68 4.47 9.65
C LEU A 24 3.47 3.14 8.91
N ALA A 25 4.50 2.30 8.85
CA ALA A 25 4.38 0.95 8.28
C ALA A 25 3.38 0.10 9.08
N MET A 26 3.46 0.14 10.42
CA MET A 26 2.60 -0.63 11.31
C MET A 26 1.16 -0.10 11.33
N GLU A 27 0.98 1.23 11.30
CA GLU A 27 -0.34 1.87 11.16
C GLU A 27 -1.03 1.41 9.86
N ALA A 28 -0.33 1.47 8.73
CA ALA A 28 -0.88 0.96 7.47
C ALA A 28 -1.10 -0.57 7.50
N ALA A 29 -0.25 -1.32 8.21
CA ALA A 29 -0.37 -2.77 8.35
C ALA A 29 -1.60 -3.19 9.17
N ALA A 30 -2.16 -2.30 9.99
CA ALA A 30 -3.36 -2.54 10.80
C ALA A 30 -4.60 -2.87 9.95
N CYS A 31 -4.55 -2.66 8.63
CA CYS A 31 -5.63 -3.04 7.72
C CYS A 31 -5.97 -4.53 7.78
N ILE A 32 -7.12 -4.84 8.37
CA ILE A 32 -7.67 -6.20 8.50
C ILE A 32 -8.48 -6.68 7.28
N GLY A 33 -8.59 -5.88 6.22
CA GLY A 33 -9.31 -6.27 5.00
C GLY A 33 -10.82 -6.41 5.17
N CYS A 34 -11.43 -5.66 6.10
CA CYS A 34 -12.86 -5.78 6.42
C CYS A 34 -13.81 -5.18 5.36
N GLY A 35 -13.31 -4.37 4.42
CA GLY A 35 -14.13 -3.78 3.34
C GLY A 35 -15.02 -2.61 3.74
N ALA A 36 -15.05 -2.21 5.02
CA ALA A 36 -15.88 -1.09 5.50
C ALA A 36 -15.67 0.21 4.71
N CYS A 37 -14.41 0.52 4.37
CA CYS A 37 -14.05 1.71 3.60
C CYS A 37 -14.65 1.72 2.18
N ALA A 38 -14.72 0.55 1.53
CA ALA A 38 -15.28 0.42 0.19
C ALA A 38 -16.81 0.51 0.23
N ALA A 39 -17.43 -0.09 1.25
CA ALA A 39 -18.87 -0.07 1.44
C ALA A 39 -19.42 1.32 1.79
N ALA A 40 -18.68 2.11 2.59
CA ALA A 40 -19.10 3.45 2.99
C ALA A 40 -18.83 4.52 1.94
N CYS A 41 -17.88 4.30 1.02
CA CYS A 41 -17.53 5.29 0.02
C CYS A 41 -18.70 5.49 -0.98
N PRO A 42 -19.17 6.73 -1.24
CA PRO A 42 -20.22 6.97 -2.23
C PRO A 42 -19.87 6.53 -3.65
N ASN A 43 -18.57 6.50 -3.97
CA ASN A 43 -18.07 6.04 -5.26
C ASN A 43 -17.78 4.51 -5.26
N GLY A 44 -17.97 3.82 -4.13
CA GLY A 44 -17.52 2.43 -3.97
C GLY A 44 -16.01 2.29 -4.15
N SER A 45 -15.22 3.24 -3.66
CA SER A 45 -13.76 3.23 -3.86
C SER A 45 -13.05 2.34 -2.86
N ALA A 46 -12.17 1.46 -3.33
CA ALA A 46 -11.26 0.67 -2.48
C ALA A 46 -9.92 1.37 -2.22
N MET A 47 -9.80 2.67 -2.53
CA MET A 47 -8.55 3.43 -2.45
C MET A 47 -7.88 3.38 -1.07
N LEU A 48 -8.62 3.42 0.04
CA LEU A 48 -8.02 3.34 1.39
C LEU A 48 -7.40 1.96 1.65
N PHE A 49 -8.07 0.88 1.24
CA PHE A 49 -7.54 -0.48 1.36
C PHE A 49 -6.28 -0.65 0.52
N THR A 50 -6.34 -0.24 -0.76
CA THR A 50 -5.20 -0.28 -1.68
C THR A 50 -4.03 0.53 -1.13
N ALA A 51 -4.30 1.74 -0.62
CA ALA A 51 -3.31 2.61 -0.03
C ALA A 51 -2.63 1.99 1.19
N ALA A 52 -3.39 1.38 2.10
CA ALA A 52 -2.84 0.70 3.26
C ALA A 52 -1.92 -0.47 2.86
N LYS A 53 -2.35 -1.31 1.91
CA LYS A 53 -1.60 -2.49 1.42
C LYS A 53 -0.36 -2.15 0.60
N VAL A 54 -0.32 -0.99 -0.05
CA VAL A 54 0.91 -0.48 -0.65
C VAL A 54 1.81 0.14 0.43
N SER A 55 1.23 0.97 1.29
CA SER A 55 1.97 1.80 2.25
C SER A 55 2.75 0.94 3.26
N HIS A 56 2.15 -0.09 3.84
CA HIS A 56 2.80 -0.86 4.91
C HIS A 56 4.13 -1.52 4.53
N LEU A 57 4.37 -1.79 3.24
CA LEU A 57 5.64 -2.35 2.75
C LEU A 57 6.54 -1.29 2.13
N SER A 58 5.97 -0.25 1.54
CA SER A 58 6.73 0.83 0.92
C SER A 58 7.56 1.68 1.90
N PHE A 59 7.16 1.75 3.18
CA PHE A 59 7.96 2.37 4.23
C PHE A 59 9.18 1.53 4.63
N LEU A 60 9.15 0.24 4.31
CA LEU A 60 10.18 -0.71 4.72
C LEU A 60 11.20 -0.91 3.60
N PRO A 61 12.51 -1.01 3.93
CA PRO A 61 13.55 -1.26 2.93
C PRO A 61 13.32 -2.58 2.18
N GLN A 62 12.73 -3.57 2.82
CA GLN A 62 12.39 -4.87 2.24
C GLN A 62 11.31 -4.78 1.15
N GLY A 63 10.42 -3.78 1.22
CA GLY A 63 9.36 -3.59 0.22
C GLY A 63 9.78 -2.75 -0.99
N ARG A 64 10.94 -2.07 -0.92
CA ARG A 64 11.44 -1.19 -1.99
C ARG A 64 11.64 -1.90 -3.34
N PRO A 65 12.21 -3.12 -3.40
CA PRO A 65 12.45 -3.79 -4.69
C PRO A 65 11.18 -4.03 -5.51
N GLU A 66 10.02 -4.12 -4.86
CA GLU A 66 8.73 -4.35 -5.51
C GLU A 66 7.82 -3.13 -5.45
N GLN A 67 8.29 -1.97 -5.02
CA GLN A 67 7.44 -0.80 -4.75
C GLN A 67 6.62 -0.39 -5.97
N ASP A 68 7.28 -0.20 -7.11
CA ASP A 68 6.64 0.27 -8.35
C ASP A 68 5.71 -0.78 -8.95
N SER A 69 6.17 -2.03 -9.03
CA SER A 69 5.35 -3.12 -9.55
C SER A 69 4.14 -3.41 -8.65
N ARG A 70 4.29 -3.30 -7.33
CA ARG A 70 3.21 -3.45 -6.34
C ARG A 70 2.14 -2.39 -6.51
N VAL A 71 2.52 -1.11 -6.52
CA VAL A 71 1.52 -0.03 -6.63
C VAL A 71 0.76 -0.10 -7.94
N LEU A 72 1.47 -0.32 -9.06
CA LEU A 72 0.85 -0.45 -10.38
C LEU A 72 -0.11 -1.65 -10.46
N ARG A 73 0.30 -2.81 -9.93
CA ARG A 73 -0.53 -4.02 -9.93
C ARG A 73 -1.75 -3.88 -9.02
N MET A 74 -1.57 -3.33 -7.82
CA MET A 74 -2.66 -3.15 -6.86
C MET A 74 -3.73 -2.19 -7.41
N VAL A 75 -3.32 -1.05 -7.99
CA VAL A 75 -4.25 -0.11 -8.64
C VAL A 75 -4.91 -0.76 -9.86
N SER A 76 -4.13 -1.44 -10.71
CA SER A 76 -4.69 -2.14 -11.88
C SER A 76 -5.74 -3.20 -11.51
N VAL A 77 -5.55 -3.92 -10.41
CA VAL A 77 -6.54 -4.90 -9.94
C VAL A 77 -7.78 -4.19 -9.39
N MET A 78 -7.59 -3.14 -8.58
CA MET A 78 -8.70 -2.34 -8.07
C MET A 78 -9.58 -1.78 -9.21
N ASP A 79 -8.96 -1.27 -10.27
CA ASP A 79 -9.67 -0.77 -11.45
C ASP A 79 -10.36 -1.91 -12.23
N ALA A 80 -9.70 -3.06 -12.38
CA ALA A 80 -10.26 -4.22 -13.09
C ALA A 80 -11.48 -4.84 -12.38
N GLU A 81 -11.52 -4.79 -11.05
CA GLU A 81 -12.65 -5.21 -10.23
C GLU A 81 -13.77 -4.16 -10.18
N GLY A 82 -13.59 -3.00 -10.82
CA GLY A 82 -14.62 -1.97 -10.97
C GLY A 82 -14.84 -1.08 -9.74
N PHE A 83 -13.87 -1.01 -8.82
CA PHE A 83 -13.95 -0.05 -7.71
C PHE A 83 -13.85 1.39 -8.22
N GLY A 84 -14.59 2.31 -7.61
CA GLY A 84 -14.60 3.70 -8.04
C GLY A 84 -13.39 4.52 -7.59
N ASN A 85 -13.27 5.73 -8.13
CA ASN A 85 -12.18 6.65 -7.83
C ASN A 85 -12.43 7.48 -6.56
N CYS A 86 -11.34 7.90 -5.91
CA CYS A 86 -11.43 8.79 -4.75
C CYS A 86 -11.77 10.23 -5.16
N THR A 87 -12.75 10.83 -4.49
CA THR A 87 -13.12 12.26 -4.62
C THR A 87 -12.98 13.01 -3.29
N ASN A 88 -12.18 12.49 -2.35
CA ASN A 88 -11.89 13.10 -1.05
C ASN A 88 -13.13 13.35 -0.18
N THR A 89 -14.05 12.38 -0.12
CA THR A 89 -15.22 12.44 0.80
C THR A 89 -14.84 12.08 2.24
N TYR A 90 -13.72 11.37 2.46
CA TYR A 90 -13.20 10.96 3.77
C TYR A 90 -14.06 10.00 4.62
N GLU A 91 -15.21 9.54 4.13
CA GLU A 91 -16.03 8.50 4.78
C GLU A 91 -15.23 7.23 5.11
N CYS A 92 -14.29 6.86 4.23
CA CYS A 92 -13.45 5.67 4.40
C CYS A 92 -12.61 5.66 5.69
N GLU A 93 -12.08 6.82 6.10
CA GLU A 93 -11.32 6.98 7.35
C GLU A 93 -12.26 7.00 8.55
N ALA A 94 -13.41 7.67 8.43
CA ALA A 94 -14.40 7.78 9.50
C ALA A 94 -14.98 6.42 9.94
N VAL A 95 -15.15 5.47 9.01
CA VAL A 95 -15.71 4.13 9.30
C VAL A 95 -14.65 3.08 9.59
N CYS A 96 -13.36 3.39 9.47
CA CYS A 96 -12.31 2.38 9.56
C CYS A 96 -12.16 1.88 11.01
N PRO A 97 -12.44 0.59 11.30
CA PRO A 97 -12.31 0.06 12.66
C PRO A 97 -10.84 -0.06 13.13
N ALA A 98 -9.90 0.05 12.19
CA ALA A 98 -8.46 0.04 12.45
C ALA A 98 -7.85 1.46 12.39
N GLU A 99 -8.68 2.51 12.30
CA GLU A 99 -8.27 3.92 12.36
C GLU A 99 -7.21 4.29 11.31
N ILE A 100 -7.30 3.71 10.11
CA ILE A 100 -6.35 4.00 9.02
C ILE A 100 -6.65 5.37 8.44
N SER A 101 -5.63 6.24 8.45
CA SER A 101 -5.76 7.58 7.92
C SER A 101 -5.86 7.64 6.40
N ALA A 102 -6.71 8.54 5.87
CA ALA A 102 -6.77 8.83 4.43
C ALA A 102 -5.48 9.45 3.88
N SER A 103 -4.56 9.90 4.73
CA SER A 103 -3.23 10.38 4.31
C SER A 103 -2.43 9.33 3.52
N PHE A 104 -2.66 8.03 3.77
CA PHE A 104 -2.07 6.95 2.97
C PHE A 104 -2.58 6.96 1.52
N ILE A 105 -3.79 7.44 1.24
CA ILE A 105 -4.29 7.60 -0.14
C ILE A 105 -3.46 8.64 -0.89
N ALA A 106 -3.11 9.74 -0.23
CA ALA A 106 -2.22 10.75 -0.83
C ALA A 106 -0.83 10.16 -1.13
N LYS A 107 -0.32 9.29 -0.25
CA LYS A 107 0.93 8.57 -0.49
C LYS A 107 0.82 7.59 -1.67
N LEU A 108 -0.25 6.80 -1.73
CA LEU A 108 -0.55 5.89 -2.85
C LEU A 108 -0.52 6.64 -4.19
N ASN A 109 -1.19 7.79 -4.27
CA ASN A 109 -1.24 8.59 -5.50
C ASN A 109 0.15 9.07 -5.93
N ARG A 110 1.00 9.48 -4.99
CA ARG A 110 2.40 9.87 -5.29
C ARG A 110 3.23 8.68 -5.78
N GLU A 111 3.07 7.52 -5.15
CA GLU A 111 3.79 6.30 -5.56
C GLU A 111 3.34 5.80 -6.92
N TYR A 112 2.03 5.82 -7.18
CA TYR A 112 1.48 5.45 -8.47
C TYR A 112 1.98 6.39 -9.57
N ALA A 113 1.96 7.71 -9.34
CA ALA A 113 2.49 8.68 -10.30
C ALA A 113 3.98 8.45 -10.59
N ARG A 114 4.80 8.23 -9.56
CA ARG A 114 6.23 7.90 -9.71
C ARG A 114 6.43 6.61 -10.51
N ALA A 115 5.73 5.54 -10.13
CA ALA A 115 5.85 4.24 -10.79
C ALA A 115 5.36 4.28 -12.25
N ALA A 116 4.32 5.05 -12.55
CA ALA A 116 3.83 5.26 -13.91
C ALA A 116 4.87 5.97 -14.79
N VAL A 117 5.60 6.94 -14.22
CA VAL A 117 6.71 7.62 -14.91
C VAL A 117 7.88 6.66 -15.15
N HIS A 118 8.32 5.91 -14.15
CA HIS A 118 9.41 4.92 -14.31
C HIS A 118 9.07 3.88 -15.39
N ARG A 119 7.86 3.32 -15.35
CA ARG A 119 7.38 2.36 -16.36
C ARG A 119 7.36 2.99 -17.77
N GLY A 120 7.00 4.26 -17.89
CA GLY A 120 7.02 4.99 -19.16
C GLY A 120 8.44 5.27 -19.67
N ALA A 121 9.41 5.40 -18.78
CA ALA A 121 10.83 5.58 -19.09
C ALA A 121 11.57 4.26 -19.41
N GLY A 122 10.92 3.10 -19.19
CA GLY A 122 11.51 1.78 -19.42
C GLY A 122 12.37 1.26 -18.27
N GLU A 123 12.20 1.83 -17.07
CA GLU A 123 12.85 1.43 -15.81
C GLU A 123 12.00 0.43 -15.02
#